data_AF-A0A5C1AEV6-F1
#
_entry.id   AF-A0A5C1AEV6-F1
#
_cell.length_a   1.000
_cell.length_b   1.000
_cell.length_c   1.000
_cell.angle_alpha   90.00
_cell.angle_beta   90.00
_cell.angle_gamma   90.00
#
_symmetry.space_group_name_H-M   'P 1'
#
loop_
_entity.id
_entity.type
_entity.pdbx_description
1 polymer ?
#
loop_
_entity_poly.entity_id
_entity_poly.type
_entity_poly.pdbx_seq_one_letter_code
_entity_poly.pdbx_strand_id
1 'polypeptide(L)' 'MNDTAPSPRLAAKLHRRVCFVMTEDAVLAQELLARKKLAGDVVGRLSDRVLLIRPGRVEAVLDELRKMGHTPQVVNRTES' A
#
# COMPACT_ATOMS: atom_id res chain seq x y z
N MET A 1 30.24 -35.51 10.37
CA MET A 1 29.40 -34.45 10.97
C MET A 1 28.91 -33.58 9.84
N ASN A 2 27.64 -33.69 9.45
CA ASN A 2 27.03 -32.82 8.44
C ASN A 2 26.29 -31.70 9.18
N ASP A 3 26.93 -30.54 9.29
CA ASP A 3 26.26 -29.30 9.71
C ASP A 3 25.44 -28.77 8.54
N THR A 4 24.21 -29.28 8.40
CA THR A 4 23.20 -28.64 7.57
C THR A 4 22.73 -27.38 8.30
N ALA A 5 23.40 -26.25 8.03
CA ALA A 5 22.96 -24.96 8.54
C ALA A 5 21.48 -24.73 8.18
N PRO A 6 20.60 -24.35 9.14
CA PRO A 6 19.20 -24.15 8.84
C PRO A 6 19.05 -22.95 7.89
N SER A 7 18.65 -23.21 6.65
CA SER A 7 18.24 -22.14 5.73
C SER A 7 17.03 -21.43 6.36
N PRO A 8 17.12 -20.13 6.68
CA PRO A 8 15.99 -19.42 7.25
C PRO A 8 14.89 -19.34 6.18
N ARG A 9 13.84 -20.14 6.33
CA ARG A 9 12.69 -20.09 5.42
C ARG A 9 12.03 -18.73 5.59
N LEU A 10 12.10 -17.89 4.56
CA LEU A 10 11.41 -16.61 4.57
C LEU A 10 9.91 -16.86 4.42
N ALA A 11 9.12 -16.49 5.42
CA ALA A 11 7.67 -16.45 5.27
C ALA A 11 7.30 -15.27 4.35
N ALA A 12 7.09 -15.55 3.06
CA ALA A 12 6.72 -14.53 2.08
C ALA A 12 5.19 -14.46 1.91
N LYS A 13 4.63 -13.24 1.98
CA LYS A 13 3.24 -12.97 1.58
C LYS A 13 3.22 -12.46 0.14
N LEU A 14 2.52 -13.18 -0.72
CA LEU A 14 2.35 -12.77 -2.12
C LEU A 14 1.09 -11.91 -2.25
N HIS A 15 1.27 -10.65 -2.63
CA HIS A 15 0.17 -9.76 -3.00
C HIS A 15 0.19 -9.55 -4.51
N ARG A 16 -0.90 -9.94 -5.20
CA ARG A 16 -1.07 -9.75 -6.66
C ARG A 16 -2.12 -8.68 -6.92
N ARG A 17 -1.97 -7.95 -8.03
CA ARG A 17 -2.92 -6.90 -8.47
C ARG A 17 -3.15 -5.81 -7.41
N VAL A 18 -2.07 -5.40 -6.76
CA VAL A 18 -2.08 -4.26 -5.84
C VAL A 18 -2.01 -2.96 -6.62
N CYS A 19 -2.72 -1.94 -6.14
CA CYS A 19 -2.55 -0.56 -6.59
C CYS A 19 -1.59 0.13 -5.63
N PHE A 20 -1.01 1.24 -6.08
CA PHE A 20 -0.14 2.07 -5.24
C PHE A 20 -0.70 3.49 -5.14
N VAL A 21 -0.60 4.09 -3.97
CA VAL A 21 -0.80 5.52 -3.77
C VAL A 21 0.56 6.15 -3.57
N MET A 22 0.88 7.11 -4.43
CA MET A 22 2.05 7.97 -4.29
C MET A 22 1.65 9.25 -3.58
N THR A 23 2.32 9.55 -2.49
CA THR A 23 2.16 10.82 -1.76
C THR A 23 3.23 11.80 -2.17
N GLU A 24 2.96 13.09 -2.01
CA GLU A 24 3.92 14.16 -2.29
C GLU A 24 5.18 14.02 -1.42
N ASP A 25 4.98 13.75 -0.13
CA ASP A 25 6.03 13.57 0.86
C ASP A 25 5.74 12.40 1.83
N ALA A 26 6.69 12.16 2.74
CA ALA A 26 6.62 11.11 3.74
C ALA A 26 5.68 11.44 4.91
N VAL A 27 5.45 12.72 5.19
CA VAL A 27 4.55 13.18 6.27
C VAL A 27 3.12 12.82 5.90
N LEU A 28 2.70 13.15 4.67
CA LEU A 28 1.39 12.79 4.16
C LEU A 28 1.19 11.27 4.19
N ALA A 29 2.18 10.47 3.80
CA ALA A 29 2.07 9.01 3.90
C ALA A 29 1.82 8.53 5.33
N GLN A 30 2.46 9.16 6.33
CA GLN A 30 2.22 8.85 7.75
C GLN A 30 0.82 9.28 8.20
N GLU A 31 0.34 10.44 7.75
CA GLU A 31 -1.02 10.92 8.05
C GLU A 31 -2.09 9.96 7.52
N LEU A 32 -1.90 9.43 6.30
CA LEU A 32 -2.79 8.42 5.73
C LEU A 32 -2.78 7.13 6.56
N LEU A 33 -1.61 6.70 7.05
CA LEU A 33 -1.46 5.51 7.90
C LEU A 33 -1.99 5.70 9.33
N ALA A 34 -2.00 6.93 9.84
CA ALA A 34 -2.57 7.23 11.15
C ALA A 34 -4.11 7.13 11.15
N ARG A 35 -4.74 7.19 9.97
CA ARG A 35 -6.20 7.09 9.81
C ARG A 35 -6.63 5.64 9.72
N LYS A 36 -7.39 5.18 10.73
CA LYS A 36 -7.88 3.79 10.84
C LYS A 36 -8.55 3.25 9.57
N LYS A 37 -9.35 4.06 8.87
CA LYS A 37 -10.03 3.65 7.63
C LYS A 37 -9.05 3.34 6.50
N LEU A 38 -8.07 4.21 6.28
CA LEU A 38 -7.06 4.06 5.23
C LEU A 38 -6.02 3.00 5.60
N ALA A 39 -5.53 3.01 6.84
CA ALA A 39 -4.59 2.02 7.34
C ALA A 39 -5.10 0.58 7.18
N GLY A 40 -6.41 0.38 7.37
CA GLY A 40 -7.05 -0.91 7.17
C GLY A 40 -6.98 -1.41 5.72
N ASP A 41 -6.87 -0.53 4.74
CA ASP A 41 -6.83 -0.84 3.31
C ASP A 41 -5.40 -0.86 2.72
N VAL A 42 -4.39 -0.48 3.50
CA VAL A 42 -2.98 -0.56 3.13
C VAL A 42 -2.41 -1.94 3.50
N VAL A 43 -1.70 -2.59 2.57
CA VAL A 43 -1.01 -3.87 2.81
C VAL A 43 0.47 -3.72 3.17
N GLY A 44 1.04 -2.54 2.93
CA GLY A 44 2.43 -2.23 3.25
C GLY A 44 2.88 -0.94 2.59
N ARG A 45 4.18 -0.65 2.67
CA ARG A 45 4.82 0.46 1.96
C ARG A 45 5.96 -0.08 1.11
N LEU A 46 6.10 0.47 -0.10
CA LEU A 46 7.25 0.18 -0.97
C LEU A 46 8.40 1.15 -0.72
N SER A 47 8.08 2.38 -0.29
CA SER A 47 9.02 3.41 0.13
C SER A 47 8.34 4.33 1.16
N ASP A 48 9.01 5.39 1.60
CA ASP A 48 8.42 6.38 2.51
C ASP A 48 7.23 7.15 1.91
N ARG A 49 7.09 7.16 0.58
CA ARG A 49 6.05 7.90 -0.15
C ARG A 49 5.10 7.02 -0.95
N VAL A 50 5.29 5.70 -0.92
CA VAL A 50 4.53 4.76 -1.75
C VAL A 50 3.84 3.74 -0.87
N LEU A 51 2.51 3.84 -0.81
CA LEU A 51 1.65 2.92 -0.05
C LEU A 51 1.06 1.86 -0.97
N LEU A 52 1.12 0.60 -0.54
CA LEU A 52 0.53 -0.55 -1.22
C LEU A 52 -0.92 -0.70 -0.79
N ILE A 53 -1.87 -0.66 -1.73
CA ILE A 53 -3.30 -0.79 -1.43
C ILE A 53 -3.76 -2.23 -1.66
N ARG A 54 -4.61 -2.72 -0.76
CA ARG A 54 -5.24 -4.04 -0.89
C ARG A 54 -6.01 -4.13 -2.22
N PRO A 55 -5.94 -5.25 -2.95
CA PRO A 55 -6.73 -5.44 -4.17
C PRO A 55 -8.22 -5.20 -3.93
N GLY A 56 -8.88 -4.51 -4.86
CA GLY A 56 -10.31 -4.19 -4.78
C GLY A 56 -10.68 -3.04 -3.83
N ARG A 57 -9.70 -2.41 -3.16
CA ARG A 57 -9.95 -1.31 -2.21
C ARG A 57 -9.59 0.07 -2.75
N VAL A 58 -9.14 0.17 -4.00
CA VAL A 58 -8.68 1.42 -4.61
C VAL A 58 -9.76 2.51 -4.59
N GLU A 59 -11.00 2.20 -4.96
CA GLU A 59 -12.09 3.20 -4.99
C GLU A 59 -12.43 3.72 -3.59
N ALA A 60 -12.44 2.83 -2.57
CA ALA A 60 -12.65 3.23 -1.18
C ALA A 60 -11.54 4.16 -0.66
N VAL A 61 -10.29 3.90 -1.07
CA VAL A 61 -9.15 4.76 -0.74
C VAL A 61 -9.27 6.11 -1.45
N LEU A 62 -9.62 6.14 -2.75
CA LEU A 62 -9.84 7.39 -3.49
C LEU A 62 -10.95 8.23 -2.86
N ASP A 63 -12.05 7.62 -2.43
CA ASP A 63 -13.15 8.32 -1.78
C ASP A 63 -12.75 8.92 -0.43
N GLU A 64 -11.99 8.19 0.38
CA GLU A 64 -11.53 8.72 1.66
C GLU A 64 -10.49 9.84 1.46
N LEU A 65 -9.61 9.74 0.46
CA LEU A 65 -8.70 10.82 0.09
C LEU A 65 -9.45 12.08 -0.36
N ARG A 66 -10.52 11.94 -1.15
CA ARG A 66 -11.38 13.08 -1.54
C ARG A 66 -12.06 13.71 -0.34
N LYS A 67 -12.55 12.91 0.61
CA LYS A 67 -13.14 13.41 1.87
C LYS A 67 -12.13 14.15 2.75
N MET A 68 -10.85 13.85 2.60
CA MET A 68 -9.75 14.58 3.25
C MET A 68 -9.38 15.90 2.55
N GLY A 69 -10.02 16.23 1.42
CA GLY A 69 -9.73 17.43 0.65
C GLY A 69 -8.59 17.26 -0.35
N HIS A 70 -8.09 16.03 -0.56
CA HIS A 70 -7.11 15.75 -1.60
C HIS A 70 -7.78 15.54 -2.96
N THR A 71 -7.03 15.78 -4.03
CA THR A 71 -7.46 15.58 -5.42
C THR A 71 -6.61 14.48 -6.09
N PRO A 72 -6.81 13.20 -5.70
CA PRO A 72 -5.97 12.11 -6.18
C PRO A 72 -6.09 11.93 -7.70
N GLN A 73 -4.94 11.90 -8.38
CA GLN A 73 -4.85 11.65 -9.82
C GLN A 73 -4.66 10.15 -10.07
N VAL A 74 -5.51 9.58 -10.94
CA VAL A 74 -5.40 8.18 -11.33
C VAL A 74 -4.55 8.09 -12.59
N VAL A 75 -3.34 7.59 -12.44
CA VAL A 75 -2.42 7.35 -13.56
C VAL A 75 -2.50 5.87 -13.94
N ASN A 76 -2.69 5.57 -15.23
CA ASN A 76 -2.84 4.22 -15.78
C ASN A 76 -4.05 3.44 -15.23
N ARG A 77 -5.27 3.92 -15.49
CA ARG A 77 -6.47 3.06 -15.39
C ARG A 77 -6.52 2.13 -16.60
N THR A 78 -5.60 1.18 -16.70
CA THR A 78 -5.72 0.13 -17.73
C THR A 78 -6.90 -0.76 -17.34
N GLU A 79 -7.95 -0.69 -18.15
CA GLU A 79 -9.10 -1.59 -18.07
C GLU A 79 -8.58 -3.03 -18.21
N SER A 80 -8.77 -3.84 -17.17
CA SER A 80 -8.56 -5.29 -17.23
C SER A 80 -9.89 -5.99 -17.48
#